data_AF-A0A7C5X4X4-F1
#
_entry.id   AF-A0A7C5X4X4-F1
#
_cell.length_a   1.000
_cell.length_b   1.000
_cell.length_c   1.000
_cell.angle_alpha   90.00
_cell.angle_beta   90.00
_cell.angle_gamma   90.00
#
_symmetry.space_group_name_H-M   'P 1'
#
loop_
_entity.id
_entity.type
_entity.pdbx_description
1 polymer ?
#
loop_
_entity_poly.entity_id
_entity_poly.type
_entity_poly.pdbx_seq_one_letter_code
_entity_poly.pdbx_strand_id
1 'polypeptide(L)'
;MSSIDEVVLAYFRKLEERGLGERVDEVFPSSAVFEEIRSMAGLSAEEVVELLAREVAEKIVPEVAEEVVGVPRSSAVWYLARRIAMWYLHLAEELGVVRGVWR
;
A
#
# COMPACT_ATOMS: atom_id res chain seq x y z
N MET A 1 -16.28 3.62 -5.78
CA MET A 1 -15.61 4.77 -6.44
C MET A 1 -14.22 4.70 -5.88
N SER A 2 -13.33 4.00 -6.59
CA SER A 2 -12.03 3.60 -6.06
C SER A 2 -11.15 4.84 -5.90
N SER A 3 -11.29 5.51 -4.75
CA SER A 3 -10.48 6.66 -4.41
C SER A 3 -9.21 6.09 -3.81
N ILE A 4 -8.23 5.82 -4.67
CA ILE A 4 -6.85 5.69 -4.24
C ILE A 4 -6.55 6.79 -3.22
N ASP A 5 -5.93 6.37 -2.13
CA ASP A 5 -5.65 7.22 -0.98
C ASP A 5 -4.87 8.48 -1.40
N GLU A 6 -5.31 9.66 -0.98
CA GLU A 6 -4.70 10.93 -1.40
C GLU A 6 -3.20 11.01 -1.05
N VAL A 7 -2.79 10.39 0.07
CA VAL A 7 -1.37 10.34 0.47
C VAL A 7 -0.59 9.40 -0.44
N VAL A 8 -1.18 8.28 -0.86
CA VAL A 8 -0.56 7.35 -1.81
C VAL A 8 -0.40 8.01 -3.17
N LEU A 9 -1.40 8.75 -3.64
CA LEU A 9 -1.30 9.56 -4.86
C LEU A 9 -0.21 10.63 -4.75
N ALA A 10 -0.13 11.34 -3.62
CA ALA A 10 0.90 12.35 -3.41
C ALA A 10 2.31 11.72 -3.46
N TYR A 11 2.48 10.52 -2.91
CA TYR A 11 3.72 9.77 -3.00
C TYR A 11 4.07 9.38 -4.43
N PHE A 12 3.11 8.85 -5.22
CA PHE A 12 3.36 8.49 -6.62
C PHE A 12 3.74 9.70 -7.47
N ARG A 13 3.01 10.82 -7.33
CA ARG A 13 3.37 12.07 -8.00
C ARG A 13 4.78 12.53 -7.61
N LYS A 14 5.15 12.38 -6.33
CA LYS A 14 6.47 12.79 -5.87
C LYS A 14 7.60 11.92 -6.41
N LEU A 15 7.35 10.62 -6.60
CA LEU A 15 8.29 9.73 -7.29
C LEU A 15 8.47 10.17 -8.76
N GLU A 16 7.38 10.46 -9.47
CA GLU A 16 7.43 10.93 -10.85
C GLU A 16 8.19 12.26 -10.98
N GLU A 17 7.92 13.24 -10.11
CA GLU A 17 8.63 14.52 -10.06
C GLU A 17 10.15 14.37 -9.89
N ARG A 18 10.59 13.27 -9.26
CA ARG A 18 12.00 12.95 -9.02
C ARG A 18 12.63 12.07 -10.08
N GLY A 19 11.89 11.73 -11.14
CA GLY A 19 12.34 10.81 -12.17
C GLY A 19 12.48 9.37 -11.67
N LEU A 20 11.75 9.01 -10.60
CA LEU A 20 11.69 7.68 -10.01
C LEU A 20 10.35 6.98 -10.35
N GLY A 21 9.78 7.27 -11.52
CA GLY A 21 8.45 6.78 -11.91
C GLY A 21 8.37 5.26 -11.93
N GLU A 22 9.45 4.56 -12.29
CA GLU A 22 9.57 3.10 -12.26
C GLU A 22 9.35 2.51 -10.86
N ARG A 23 9.60 3.29 -9.80
CA ARG A 23 9.35 2.86 -8.42
C ARG A 23 7.87 2.77 -8.09
N VAL A 24 7.00 3.45 -8.85
CA VAL A 24 5.54 3.34 -8.71
C VAL A 24 5.09 1.92 -9.06
N ASP A 25 5.66 1.33 -10.11
CA ASP A 25 5.31 -0.02 -10.56
C ASP A 25 5.63 -1.09 -9.51
N GLU A 26 6.67 -0.88 -8.69
CA GLU A 26 7.05 -1.81 -7.63
C GLU A 26 6.04 -1.86 -6.47
N VAL A 27 5.32 -0.76 -6.24
CA VAL A 27 4.31 -0.60 -5.18
C VAL A 27 2.88 -0.62 -5.72
N PHE A 28 2.70 -0.81 -7.03
CA PHE A 28 1.38 -1.06 -7.60
C PHE A 28 0.97 -2.52 -7.33
N PRO A 29 -0.29 -2.80 -6.92
CA PRO A 29 -0.70 -4.16 -6.62
C PRO A 29 -0.68 -5.01 -7.90
N SER A 30 0.00 -6.14 -7.84
CA SER A 30 0.02 -7.14 -8.91
C SER A 30 -1.01 -8.25 -8.64
N SER A 31 -1.23 -9.13 -9.62
CA SER A 31 -2.04 -10.33 -9.41
C SER A 31 -1.50 -11.22 -8.27
N ALA A 32 -0.18 -11.25 -8.05
CA ALA A 32 0.44 -11.99 -6.96
C ALA A 32 0.01 -11.45 -5.59
N VAL A 33 -0.06 -10.12 -5.44
CA VAL A 33 -0.54 -9.48 -4.20
C VAL A 33 -1.98 -9.88 -3.90
N PHE A 34 -2.84 -9.98 -4.92
CA PHE A 34 -4.23 -10.39 -4.72
C PHE A 34 -4.37 -11.88 -4.36
N GLU A 35 -3.55 -12.76 -4.93
CA GLU A 35 -3.52 -14.17 -4.52
C GLU A 35 -2.98 -14.35 -3.11
N GLU A 36 -2.01 -13.53 -2.71
CA GLU A 36 -1.53 -13.49 -1.33
C GLU A 36 -2.62 -13.04 -0.35
N ILE A 37 -3.33 -11.96 -0.65
CA ILE A 37 -4.50 -11.51 0.14
C ILE A 37 -5.54 -12.63 0.27
N ARG A 38 -5.81 -13.35 -0.82
CA ARG A 38 -6.73 -14.50 -0.82
C ARG A 38 -6.24 -15.62 0.11
N SER A 39 -4.92 -15.88 0.14
CA SER A 39 -4.33 -16.89 1.01
C SER A 39 -4.43 -16.56 2.50
N MET A 40 -4.59 -15.27 2.83
CA MET A 40 -4.78 -14.76 4.19
C MET A 40 -6.26 -14.80 4.66
N ALA A 41 -7.12 -15.52 3.94
CA ALA A 41 -8.52 -15.67 4.31
C ALA A 41 -8.67 -16.22 5.74
N GLY A 42 -9.47 -15.52 6.55
CA GLY A 42 -9.72 -15.87 7.95
C GLY A 42 -8.89 -15.08 8.97
N LEU A 43 -7.88 -14.32 8.54
CA LEU A 43 -7.27 -13.27 9.35
C LEU A 43 -8.22 -12.07 9.49
N SER A 44 -7.96 -11.17 10.42
CA SER A 44 -8.63 -9.86 10.49
C SER A 44 -8.06 -8.90 9.43
N ALA A 45 -8.82 -7.86 9.09
CA ALA A 45 -8.35 -6.83 8.16
C ALA A 45 -7.07 -6.14 8.67
N GLU A 46 -6.95 -5.95 9.99
CA GLU A 46 -5.76 -5.37 10.60
C GLU A 46 -4.53 -6.27 10.41
N GLU A 47 -4.66 -7.58 10.65
CA GLU A 47 -3.56 -8.53 10.44
C GLU A 47 -3.12 -8.59 8.98
N VAL A 48 -4.06 -8.57 8.02
CA VAL A 48 -3.74 -8.52 6.59
C VAL A 48 -2.98 -7.25 6.24
N VAL A 49 -3.45 -6.10 6.71
CA VAL A 49 -2.79 -4.81 6.47
C VAL A 49 -1.38 -4.80 7.08
N GLU A 50 -1.20 -5.33 8.28
CA GLU A 50 0.10 -5.44 8.95
C GLU A 50 1.09 -6.29 8.15
N LEU A 51 0.65 -7.44 7.63
CA LEU A 51 1.50 -8.32 6.82
C LEU A 51 1.89 -7.65 5.50
N LEU A 52 0.92 -7.12 4.76
CA LEU A 52 1.17 -6.42 3.50
C LEU A 52 2.05 -5.17 3.70
N ALA A 53 1.82 -4.41 4.77
CA ALA A 53 2.60 -3.19 5.04
C ALA A 53 4.08 -3.49 5.25
N ARG A 54 4.43 -4.64 5.84
CA ARG A 54 5.84 -5.05 5.98
C ARG A 54 6.50 -5.24 4.63
N GLU A 55 5.83 -5.89 3.69
CA GLU A 55 6.39 -6.11 2.35
C GLU A 55 6.46 -4.83 1.53
N VAL A 56 5.44 -3.97 1.64
CA VAL A 56 5.42 -2.68 0.95
C VAL A 56 6.50 -1.75 1.50
N ALA A 57 6.76 -1.77 2.81
CA ALA A 57 7.76 -0.91 3.45
C ALA A 57 9.15 -1.06 2.82
N GLU A 58 9.54 -2.28 2.44
CA GLU A 58 10.83 -2.58 1.78
C GLU A 58 10.96 -1.94 0.39
N LYS A 59 9.85 -1.55 -0.23
CA LYS A 59 9.81 -0.97 -1.58
C LYS A 59 9.70 0.56 -1.58
N ILE A 60 9.35 1.15 -0.43
CA ILE A 60 9.18 2.60 -0.30
C ILE A 60 10.54 3.31 -0.32
N VAL A 61 10.63 4.40 -1.09
CA VAL A 61 11.79 5.31 -1.09
C VAL A 61 11.69 6.21 0.15
N PRO A 62 12.55 6.04 1.18
CA PRO A 62 12.33 6.67 2.47
C PRO A 62 12.36 8.20 2.45
N GLU A 63 13.24 8.79 1.64
CA GLU A 63 13.37 10.24 1.48
C GLU A 63 12.10 10.86 0.90
N VAL A 64 11.45 10.15 -0.03
CA VAL A 64 10.21 10.61 -0.66
C VAL A 64 9.03 10.48 0.29
N ALA A 65 8.98 9.38 1.07
CA ALA A 65 7.96 9.22 2.09
C ALA A 65 8.05 10.29 3.18
N GLU A 66 9.25 10.59 3.68
CA GLU A 66 9.51 11.65 4.66
C GLU A 66 9.01 13.02 4.18
N GLU A 67 9.28 13.37 2.92
CA GLU A 67 8.82 14.63 2.33
C GLU A 67 7.30 14.72 2.17
N VAL A 68 6.65 13.62 1.79
CA VAL A 68 5.20 13.59 1.55
C VAL A 68 4.43 13.59 2.86
N VAL A 69 4.89 12.83 3.86
CA VAL A 69 4.19 12.66 5.13
C VAL A 69 4.57 13.74 6.15
N GLY A 70 5.76 14.33 6.05
CA GLY A 70 6.23 15.40 6.93
C GLY A 70 6.61 14.94 8.35
N VAL A 71 6.93 13.66 8.51
CA VAL A 71 7.34 13.04 9.78
C VAL A 71 8.66 12.28 9.61
N PRO A 72 9.36 11.91 10.71
CA PRO A 72 10.64 11.22 10.60
C PRO A 72 10.56 9.99 9.70
N ARG A 73 11.61 9.80 8.89
CA ARG A 73 11.75 8.74 7.88
C ARG A 73 11.13 7.38 8.21
N SER A 74 11.52 6.77 9.33
CA SER A 74 11.03 5.43 9.71
C SER A 74 9.52 5.41 9.93
N SER A 75 8.97 6.47 10.54
CA SER A 75 7.53 6.64 10.77
C SER A 75 6.79 6.93 9.47
N ALA A 76 7.40 7.71 8.57
CA ALA A 76 6.82 8.04 7.27
C ALA A 76 6.69 6.81 6.36
N VAL A 77 7.74 5.99 6.29
CA VAL A 77 7.74 4.72 5.54
C VAL A 77 6.65 3.80 6.05
N TRP A 78 6.60 3.56 7.36
CA TRP A 78 5.61 2.66 7.94
C TRP A 78 4.18 3.17 7.76
N TYR A 79 3.95 4.46 7.98
CA TYR A 79 2.66 5.09 7.77
C TYR A 79 2.19 4.90 6.32
N LEU A 80 3.04 5.23 5.35
CA LEU A 80 2.71 5.10 3.94
C LEU A 80 2.50 3.64 3.52
N ALA A 81 3.31 2.72 4.03
CA ALA A 81 3.16 1.30 3.74
C ALA A 81 1.79 0.77 4.16
N ARG A 82 1.30 1.16 5.35
CA ARG A 82 -0.05 0.83 5.79
C ARG A 82 -1.14 1.43 4.89
N ARG A 83 -0.97 2.67 4.42
CA ARG A 83 -1.93 3.32 3.50
C ARG A 83 -2.03 2.56 2.18
N ILE A 84 -0.89 2.15 1.64
CA ILE A 84 -0.82 1.33 0.42
C ILE A 84 -1.44 -0.06 0.66
N ALA A 85 -1.12 -0.71 1.78
CA ALA A 85 -1.69 -2.01 2.14
C ALA A 85 -3.22 -1.96 2.30
N MET A 86 -3.76 -0.92 2.94
CA MET A 86 -5.21 -0.69 3.01
C MET A 86 -5.81 -0.50 1.62
N TRP A 87 -5.13 0.24 0.75
CA TRP A 87 -5.56 0.40 -0.64
C TRP A 87 -5.57 -0.92 -1.41
N TYR A 88 -4.58 -1.80 -1.22
CA TYR A 88 -4.59 -3.14 -1.82
C TYR A 88 -5.78 -3.97 -1.35
N LEU A 89 -6.05 -3.96 -0.05
CA LEU A 89 -7.18 -4.68 0.53
C LEU A 89 -8.52 -4.16 -0.01
N HIS A 90 -8.67 -2.83 -0.11
CA HIS A 90 -9.85 -2.22 -0.70
C HIS A 90 -10.05 -2.62 -2.16
N LEU A 91 -8.98 -2.62 -2.96
CA LEU A 91 -9.04 -3.09 -4.35
C LEU A 91 -9.41 -4.57 -4.43
N ALA A 92 -8.86 -5.41 -3.55
CA ALA A 92 -9.19 -6.84 -3.50
C ALA A 92 -10.68 -7.06 -3.19
N GLU A 93 -11.28 -6.24 -2.34
CA GLU A 93 -12.72 -6.24 -2.07
C GLU A 93 -13.54 -5.76 -3.28
N GLU A 94 -13.17 -4.63 -3.90
CA GLU A 94 -13.85 -4.09 -5.08
C GLU A 94 -13.82 -5.07 -6.26
N LEU A 95 -12.73 -5.81 -6.43
CA LEU A 95 -12.56 -6.83 -7.47
C LEU A 95 -13.18 -8.19 -7.11
N GLY A 96 -13.73 -8.34 -5.90
CA GLY A 96 -14.35 -9.58 -5.44
C GLY A 96 -13.37 -10.73 -5.18
N VAL A 97 -12.07 -10.42 -5.02
CA VAL A 97 -11.02 -11.38 -4.61
C VAL A 97 -11.30 -11.88 -3.20
N VAL A 98 -11.74 -10.97 -2.33
CA VAL A 98 -12.20 -11.22 -0.96
C VAL A 98 -13.60 -10.61 -0.79
N ARG A 99 -14.43 -11.21 0.06
CA ARG A 99 -15.75 -10.66 0.44
C ARG A 99 -15.69 -10.31 1.91
N GLY A 100 -16.15 -9.11 2.29
CA GLY A 100 -16.01 -8.47 3.61
C GLY A 100 -16.49 -9.28 4.82
N VAL A 101 -15.78 -10.37 5.12
CA VAL A 101 -15.91 -11.23 6.30
C VAL A 101 -14.65 -11.06 7.14
N TRP A 102 -14.23 -9.81 7.33
CA TRP A 102 -13.18 -9.48 8.29
C TRP A 102 -13.91 -9.26 9.62
N ARG A 103 -13.75 -10.20 10.56
CA ARG A 103 -14.35 -10.13 11.90
C ARG A 103 -13.61 -9.13 12.79
#